data_AF-A0A6V7IPE7-F1
#
_entry.id   AF-A0A6V7IPE7-F1
#
_cell.length_a   1.000
_cell.length_b   1.000
_cell.length_c   1.000
_cell.angle_alpha   90.00
_cell.angle_beta   90.00
_cell.angle_gamma   90.00
#
_symmetry.space_group_name_H-M   'P 1'
#
loop_
_entity.id
_entity.type
_entity.pdbx_description
1 polymer ?
#
loop_
_entity_poly.entity_id
_entity_poly.type
_entity_poly.pdbx_seq_one_letter_code
_entity_poly.pdbx_strand_id
1 'polypeptide(L)' 'ESLGGNSKTAMLATVAPSSLHLEETLATLRYACQARSIVNRVRINEDPHDKLI' A
#
# COMPACT_ATOMS: atom_id res chain seq x y z
N GLU A 1 -6.92 6.24 -6.14
CA GLU A 1 -6.29 7.03 -5.06
C GLU A 1 -5.69 6.12 -3.97
N SER A 2 -4.81 5.19 -4.36
CA SER A 2 -4.38 4.11 -3.45
C SER A 2 -3.19 4.49 -2.56
N LEU A 3 -2.42 5.52 -2.90
CA LEU A 3 -1.31 6.02 -2.10
C LEU A 3 -1.53 7.51 -1.83
N GLY A 4 -1.70 7.89 -0.56
CA GLY A 4 -1.96 9.26 -0.11
C GLY A 4 -3.41 9.74 -0.22
N GLY A 5 -4.34 8.90 -0.67
CA GLY A 5 -5.72 9.28 -0.95
C GLY A 5 -6.78 8.49 -0.17
N ASN A 6 -8.01 8.47 -0.69
CA ASN A 6 -9.12 7.75 -0.07
C ASN A 6 -9.13 6.26 -0.44
N SER A 7 -8.26 5.49 0.19
CA SER A 7 -8.25 4.03 0.05
C SER A 7 -7.58 3.35 1.24
N LYS A 8 -8.11 2.18 1.65
CA LYS A 8 -7.42 1.27 2.57
C LYS A 8 -6.45 0.44 1.75
N THR A 9 -5.15 0.68 1.91
CA THR A 9 -4.13 0.08 1.06
C THR A 9 -3.20 -0.79 1.88
N ALA A 10 -2.90 -1.97 1.35
CA ALA A 10 -1.86 -2.87 1.82
C ALA A 10 -0.83 -3.08 0.71
N MET A 11 0.43 -3.25 1.09
CA MET A 11 1.53 -3.58 0.18
C MET A 11 2.12 -4.92 0.60
N LEU A 12 2.30 -5.82 -0.37
CA LEU A 12 2.98 -7.10 -0.19
C LEU A 12 4.28 -7.08 -0.98
N ALA A 13 5.40 -7.15 -0.27
CA ALA A 13 6.73 -7.20 -0.85
C ALA A 13 7.19 -8.67 -0.96
N THR A 14 7.32 -9.17 -2.19
CA THR A 14 7.84 -10.51 -2.46
C THR A 14 9.34 -10.46 -2.67
N VAL A 15 10.10 -11.24 -1.90
CA VAL A 15 11.56 -11.29 -1.98
C VAL A 15 12.05 -12.74 -2.08
N ALA A 16 13.21 -12.94 -2.69
CA ALA A 16 13.84 -14.25 -2.78
C ALA A 16 14.77 -14.50 -1.58
N PRO A 17 14.79 -15.70 -0.99
CA PRO A 17 15.67 -16.01 0.15
C PRO A 17 17.13 -16.30 -0.25
N SER A 18 17.49 -16.18 -1.53
CA SER A 18 18.83 -16.48 -2.04
C SER A 18 19.77 -15.29 -1.93
N SER A 19 21.01 -15.53 -1.52
CA SER A 19 22.08 -14.52 -1.44
C SER A 19 22.44 -13.93 -2.80
N LEU A 20 22.14 -14.62 -3.91
CA LEU A 20 22.33 -14.11 -5.26
C LEU A 20 21.48 -12.86 -5.55
N HIS A 21 20.34 -12.72 -4.87
CA HIS A 21 19.37 -11.64 -5.09
C HIS A 21 19.35 -10.65 -3.92
N LEU A 22 20.43 -10.57 -3.15
CA LEU A 22 20.48 -9.77 -1.93
C LEU A 22 20.31 -8.28 -2.21
N GLU A 23 20.90 -7.76 -3.29
CA GLU A 23 20.79 -6.35 -3.69
C GLU A 23 19.34 -5.96 -4.02
N GLU A 24 18.68 -6.73 -4.89
CA GLU A 24 17.28 -6.54 -5.26
C GLU A 24 16.32 -6.72 -4.07
N THR A 25 16.61 -7.69 -3.21
CA THR A 25 15.87 -7.91 -1.97
C THR A 25 15.96 -6.68 -1.05
N LEU A 26 17.16 -6.12 -0.90
CA LEU A 26 17.40 -4.95 -0.08
C LEU A 26 16.71 -3.70 -0.67
N ALA A 27 16.74 -3.53 -1.99
CA ALA A 27 16.01 -2.46 -2.67
C ALA A 27 14.49 -2.57 -2.43
N THR A 28 13.94 -3.78 -2.58
CA THR A 28 12.52 -4.08 -2.33
C THR A 28 12.12 -3.77 -0.89
N LEU A 29 12.92 -4.21 0.09
CA LEU A 29 12.68 -3.95 1.52
C LEU A 29 12.76 -2.45 1.86
N ARG A 30 13.73 -1.73 1.27
CA ARG A 30 13.83 -0.26 1.45
C ARG A 30 12.60 0.45 0.92
N TYR A 31 12.10 0.05 -0.25
CA TYR A 31 10.87 0.62 -0.80
C TYR A 31 9.65 0.31 0.09
N ALA A 32 9.50 -0.93 0.54
CA ALA A 32 8.41 -1.31 1.45
C ALA A 32 8.44 -0.50 2.76
N CYS A 33 9.64 -0.26 3.32
CA CYS A 33 9.81 0.60 4.49
C CYS A 33 9.39 2.05 4.23
N GLN A 34 9.69 2.61 3.06
CA GLN A 34 9.25 3.96 2.69
C GLN A 34 7.74 4.02 2.46
N ALA A 35 7.19 3.03 1.75
CA ALA A 35 5.76 2.97 1.46
C ALA A 35 4.91 2.86 2.72
N ARG A 36 5.41 2.19 3.77
CA ARG A 36 4.76 2.15 5.09
C ARG A 36 4.53 3.53 5.71
N SER A 37 5.35 4.52 5.37
CA SER A 37 5.22 5.90 5.87
C SER A 37 4.13 6.70 5.15
N ILE A 38 3.51 6.15 4.11
CA ILE A 38 2.43 6.81 3.37
C ILE A 38 1.15 6.78 4.21
N VAL A 39 0.59 7.96 4.48
CA VAL A 39 -0.67 8.12 5.22
C VAL A 39 -1.81 8.34 4.24
N ASN A 40 -2.75 7.40 4.20
CA ASN A 40 -3.97 7.51 3.41
C ASN A 40 -5.07 8.25 4.19
N ARG A 41 -5.87 9.05 3.49
CA ARG A 41 -7.00 9.81 4.03
C ARG A 41 -8.31 9.13 3.66
N VAL A 42 -8.61 8.05 4.38
CA VAL A 42 -9.77 7.21 4.09
C VAL A 42 -11.07 7.89 4.53
N ARG A 43 -12.09 7.84 3.69
CA ARG A 43 -13.46 8.33 3.87
C ARG A 43 -14.44 7.27 3.37
N ILE A 44 -15.62 7.19 3.98
CA ILE A 44 -16.69 6.31 3.50
C ILE A 44 -17.26 6.94 2.23
N ASN A 45 -17.25 6.19 1.14
CA ASN A 45 -17.84 6.61 -0.13
C ASN A 45 -19.33 6.25 -0.08
N GLU A 46 -20.13 7.07 0.59
CA GLU A 46 -21.59 6.95 0.54
C GLU A 46 -22.13 7.82 -0.60
N ASP A 47 -22.95 7.24 -1.47
CA ASP A 47 -23.72 7.99 -2.45
C ASP A 47 -25.04 8.47 -1.79
N PRO A 48 -25.45 9.74 -1.94
CA PRO A 48 -26.72 10.21 -1.39
C PRO A 48 -27.95 9.44 -1.92
N HIS A 49 -27.83 8.71 -3.03
CA HIS A 49 -28.89 7.85 -3.55
C HIS A 49 -29.03 6.48 -2.86
N ASP A 50 -27.97 5.99 -2.18
CA ASP A 50 -27.96 4.67 -1.52
C ASP A 50 -28.64 4.67 -0.13
N LYS A 51 -28.99 5.84 0.41
CA LYS A 51 -29.64 5.99 1.73
C LYS A 51 -31.17 5.89 1.69
N LEU A 52 -31.78 5.68 0.52
CA LEU A 52 -33.23 5.57 0.37
C LEU A 52 -33.64 4.08 0.31
N ILE A 53 -33.84 3.46 1.46
CA ILE A 53 -34.54 2.16 1.60
C ILE A 53 -35.51 2.23 2.77
#